data_AF-A0A973TXS6-F1
#
_entry.id   AF-A0A973TXS6-F1
#
_cell.length_a   1.000
_cell.length_b   1.000
_cell.length_c   1.000
_cell.angle_alpha   90.00
_cell.angle_beta   90.00
_cell.angle_gamma   90.00
#
_symmetry.space_group_name_H-M   'P 1'
#
loop_
_entity.id
_entity.type
_entity.pdbx_description
1 polymer ?
#
loop_
_entity_poly.entity_id
_entity_poly.type
_entity_poly.pdbx_seq_one_letter_code
_entity_poly.pdbx_strand_id
1 'polypeptide(L)'
;MAAQRTGEFVLPENRRNTNKHGGIPVSFATRTTSYFTTPQHERLRAEVRAFAEAEVAPAVAGMEESKAVHTELSRLIARQGWLGVTVDPRYGGMGLGHLAKTIIIEELSRVSGAMGAMVQASQLGVAKIVHFGDEEQKQRWLPQVSDGRCLPTIAVTEPEAGGHVLGMAATAERVGDEYVLNGRKVFVGNSHVGDLHGVVVRTGPGSRGLSAFLVEATAPGFSLAPHRPAMGLHGFSFGELIFEDCRVPAGNLLGAEGDGLAVAYSSSVLYGRPNLTAVSLGIHRAIVEQTVEFAGSHQRYGKPLSELPTVKQKLGQLQSQLMTARLAAYHAAHLLDQGLPCDAELISAKLLNVESSLDSARTAMEVHAAYGLDPDRTIERLLRDANHIYSPAGTSDIQRLRLAEVALGTYRDQWSARLSDKLRASSVGLDRVTLVAGEPANLPIGEHAVAASH
;
A
#
# COMPACT_ATOMS: atom_id res chain seq x y z
N MET A 1 -84.48 4.99 32.41
CA MET A 1 -83.46 5.53 31.48
C MET A 1 -82.85 4.38 30.73
N ALA A 2 -82.74 4.54 29.41
CA ALA A 2 -82.55 3.52 28.40
C ALA A 2 -81.10 3.03 28.27
N ALA A 3 -81.00 1.83 27.71
CA ALA A 3 -79.81 1.15 27.20
C ALA A 3 -79.24 1.78 25.92
N GLN A 4 -77.96 1.50 25.61
CA GLN A 4 -77.40 1.16 24.29
C GLN A 4 -75.87 0.96 24.43
N ARG A 5 -75.34 -0.26 24.25
CA ARG A 5 -74.86 -0.94 23.02
C ARG A 5 -73.38 -0.69 22.68
N THR A 6 -72.58 -1.71 22.97
CA THR A 6 -71.61 -2.42 22.10
C THR A 6 -70.97 -1.69 20.92
N GLY A 7 -69.63 -1.73 20.86
CA GLY A 7 -68.86 -1.49 19.65
C GLY A 7 -67.43 -2.01 19.79
N GLU A 8 -67.23 -3.30 19.49
CA GLU A 8 -65.92 -3.88 19.16
C GLU A 8 -65.36 -3.17 17.92
N PHE A 9 -64.13 -2.67 18.01
CA PHE A 9 -63.45 -2.07 16.87
C PHE A 9 -62.75 -3.18 16.07
N VAL A 10 -63.42 -3.62 15.02
CA VAL A 10 -62.93 -4.56 14.02
C VAL A 10 -61.86 -3.85 13.17
N LEU A 11 -60.66 -4.42 13.11
CA LEU A 11 -59.59 -4.00 12.21
C LEU A 11 -60.03 -4.23 10.75
N PRO A 12 -59.86 -3.25 9.84
CA PRO A 12 -60.18 -3.48 8.43
C PRO A 12 -59.22 -4.49 7.81
N GLU A 13 -59.78 -5.55 7.21
CA GLU A 13 -59.10 -6.45 6.29
C GLU A 13 -58.44 -5.63 5.18
N ASN A 14 -57.13 -5.49 5.25
CA ASN A 14 -56.39 -4.77 4.24
C ASN A 14 -56.16 -5.70 3.04
N ARG A 15 -56.77 -5.29 1.92
CA ARG A 15 -56.68 -5.92 0.61
C ARG A 15 -55.24 -6.25 0.25
N ARG A 16 -55.07 -7.44 -0.33
CA ARG A 16 -53.91 -7.85 -1.12
C ARG A 16 -53.49 -6.68 -2.03
N ASN A 17 -52.37 -6.05 -1.71
CA ASN A 17 -51.64 -5.25 -2.68
C ASN A 17 -50.24 -5.85 -2.84
N THR A 18 -50.10 -6.57 -3.95
CA THR A 18 -48.87 -7.20 -4.42
C THR A 18 -47.88 -6.13 -4.84
N ASN A 19 -47.14 -5.55 -3.88
CA ASN A 19 -45.98 -4.74 -4.22
C ASN A 19 -44.76 -5.66 -4.42
N LYS A 20 -44.59 -6.06 -5.67
CA LYS A 20 -43.33 -6.56 -6.23
C LYS A 20 -42.29 -5.42 -6.18
N HIS A 21 -41.64 -5.22 -5.04
CA HIS A 21 -40.34 -4.57 -4.99
C HIS A 21 -39.36 -5.60 -4.48
N GLY A 22 -38.86 -6.40 -5.42
CA GLY A 22 -37.68 -7.21 -5.19
C GLY A 22 -36.57 -6.28 -4.72
N GLY A 23 -36.18 -6.45 -3.46
CA GLY A 23 -34.92 -5.90 -2.97
C GLY A 23 -33.83 -6.37 -3.92
N ILE A 24 -33.13 -5.41 -4.54
CA ILE A 24 -31.92 -5.70 -5.28
C ILE A 24 -30.95 -6.30 -4.25
N PRO A 25 -30.49 -7.55 -4.41
CA PRO A 25 -29.44 -8.05 -3.55
C PRO A 25 -28.20 -7.20 -3.82
N VAL A 26 -27.75 -6.46 -2.81
CA VAL A 26 -26.47 -5.75 -2.81
C VAL A 26 -25.38 -6.83 -2.80
N SER A 27 -25.01 -7.34 -3.98
CA SER A 27 -23.86 -8.23 -4.13
C SER A 27 -23.08 -8.00 -5.44
N PHE A 28 -22.87 -6.73 -5.81
CA PHE A 28 -21.93 -6.39 -6.89
C PHE A 28 -20.48 -6.22 -6.41
N ALA A 29 -20.19 -6.58 -5.15
CA ALA A 29 -18.90 -6.34 -4.52
C ALA A 29 -17.79 -7.37 -4.83
N THR A 30 -18.01 -8.43 -5.63
CA THR A 30 -17.11 -9.61 -5.55
C THR A 30 -16.55 -10.20 -6.84
N ARG A 31 -16.84 -9.68 -8.04
CA ARG A 31 -16.28 -10.31 -9.27
C ARG A 31 -14.94 -9.78 -9.76
N THR A 32 -14.49 -8.59 -9.34
CA THR A 32 -13.24 -8.02 -9.87
C THR A 32 -11.98 -8.51 -9.15
N THR A 33 -12.07 -9.03 -7.93
CA THR A 33 -10.91 -9.57 -7.19
C THR A 33 -10.63 -11.03 -7.52
N SER A 34 -11.66 -11.82 -7.85
CA SER A 34 -11.53 -13.27 -8.05
C SER A 34 -10.62 -13.69 -9.21
N TYR A 35 -10.23 -12.76 -10.10
CA TYR A 35 -9.33 -13.07 -11.22
C TYR A 35 -7.89 -13.36 -10.78
N PHE A 36 -7.44 -12.78 -9.67
CA PHE A 36 -6.05 -12.91 -9.20
C PHE A 36 -5.93 -13.59 -7.83
N THR A 37 -6.98 -13.51 -7.02
CA THR A 37 -6.96 -14.00 -5.64
C THR A 37 -7.31 -15.48 -5.55
N THR A 38 -6.74 -16.14 -4.54
CA THR A 38 -7.03 -17.54 -4.19
C THR A 38 -7.91 -17.58 -2.93
N PRO A 39 -8.46 -18.74 -2.53
CA PRO A 39 -9.16 -18.85 -1.25
C PRO A 39 -8.30 -18.44 -0.04
N GLN A 40 -6.99 -18.67 -0.09
CA GLN A 40 -6.02 -18.24 0.93
C GLN A 40 -5.98 -16.70 1.01
N HIS A 41 -5.91 -16.02 -0.13
CA HIS A 41 -5.96 -14.56 -0.20
C HIS A 41 -7.25 -13.99 0.40
N GLU A 42 -8.39 -14.59 0.10
CA GLU A 42 -9.68 -14.11 0.62
C GLU A 42 -9.89 -14.43 2.10
N ARG A 43 -9.33 -15.52 2.62
CA ARG A 43 -9.26 -15.77 4.08
C ARG A 43 -8.42 -14.70 4.79
N LEU A 44 -7.23 -14.43 4.27
CA LEU A 44 -6.36 -13.38 4.80
C LEU A 44 -7.04 -12.01 4.77
N ARG A 45 -7.72 -11.68 3.67
CA ARG A 45 -8.51 -10.45 3.57
C ARG A 45 -9.53 -10.33 4.68
N ALA A 46 -10.30 -11.39 4.93
CA ALA A 46 -11.33 -11.40 5.96
C ALA A 46 -10.72 -11.22 7.37
N GLU A 47 -9.60 -11.88 7.64
CA GLU A 47 -8.85 -11.76 8.88
C GLU A 47 -8.34 -10.33 9.12
N VAL A 48 -7.62 -9.76 8.15
CA VAL A 48 -7.09 -8.38 8.26
C VAL A 48 -8.21 -7.37 8.40
N ARG A 49 -9.32 -7.54 7.66
CA ARG A 49 -10.49 -6.66 7.78
C ARG A 49 -11.10 -6.73 9.17
N ALA A 50 -11.31 -7.93 9.71
CA ALA A 50 -11.88 -8.09 11.05
C ALA A 50 -11.00 -7.43 12.11
N PHE A 51 -9.68 -7.62 12.03
CA PHE A 51 -8.72 -6.97 12.90
C PHE A 51 -8.73 -5.45 12.73
N ALA A 52 -8.76 -4.93 11.50
CA ALA A 52 -8.75 -3.49 11.25
C ALA A 52 -9.99 -2.81 11.86
N GLU A 53 -11.17 -3.43 11.76
CA GLU A 53 -12.38 -2.91 12.38
C GLU A 53 -12.36 -3.03 13.91
N ALA A 54 -11.81 -4.13 14.46
CA ALA A 54 -11.82 -4.37 15.90
C ALA A 54 -10.74 -3.60 16.67
N GLU A 55 -9.53 -3.48 16.12
CA GLU A 55 -8.34 -3.00 16.83
C GLU A 55 -7.84 -1.65 16.28
N VAL A 56 -7.93 -1.43 14.96
CA VAL A 56 -7.40 -0.20 14.34
C VAL A 56 -8.43 0.93 14.38
N ALA A 57 -9.70 0.67 14.03
CA ALA A 57 -10.73 1.70 13.96
C ALA A 57 -10.92 2.44 15.29
N PRO A 58 -10.99 1.76 16.47
CA PRO A 58 -11.17 2.46 17.74
C PRO A 58 -9.98 3.37 18.12
N ALA A 59 -8.76 3.08 17.63
CA ALA A 59 -7.57 3.85 17.95
C ALA A 59 -7.45 5.15 17.14
N VAL A 60 -8.17 5.28 16.03
CA VAL A 60 -8.05 6.42 15.08
C VAL A 60 -8.23 7.76 15.76
N ALA A 61 -9.27 7.92 16.57
CA ALA A 61 -9.56 9.22 17.21
C ALA A 61 -8.39 9.68 18.10
N GLY A 62 -7.82 8.77 18.90
CA GLY A 62 -6.66 9.08 19.74
C GLY A 62 -5.38 9.35 18.93
N MET A 63 -5.20 8.71 17.78
CA MET A 63 -4.10 9.01 16.86
C MET A 63 -4.21 10.44 16.30
N GLU A 64 -5.40 10.85 15.86
CA GLU A 64 -5.64 12.19 15.31
C GLU A 64 -5.51 13.28 16.38
N GLU A 65 -6.00 13.03 17.61
CA GLU A 65 -5.89 13.98 18.72
C GLU A 65 -4.43 14.18 19.15
N SER A 66 -3.70 13.08 19.36
CA SER A 66 -2.32 13.14 19.84
C SER A 66 -1.32 13.57 18.76
N LYS A 67 -1.60 13.26 17.49
CA LYS A 67 -0.68 13.39 16.34
C LYS A 67 0.67 12.70 16.55
N ALA A 68 0.73 11.81 17.54
CA ALA A 68 1.91 11.09 17.94
C ALA A 68 2.03 9.79 17.14
N VAL A 69 3.14 9.09 17.32
CA VAL A 69 3.35 7.75 16.78
C VAL A 69 2.62 6.75 17.67
N HIS A 70 1.84 5.84 17.09
CA HIS A 70 1.11 4.84 17.85
C HIS A 70 1.90 3.52 17.93
N THR A 71 2.90 3.49 18.82
CA THR A 71 3.81 2.34 18.97
C THR A 71 3.07 1.04 19.32
N GLU A 72 2.13 1.06 20.27
CA GLU A 72 1.46 -0.16 20.72
C GLU A 72 0.64 -0.84 19.61
N LEU A 73 -0.15 -0.07 18.85
CA LEU A 73 -0.88 -0.56 17.69
C LEU A 73 0.06 -1.05 16.59
N SER A 74 1.19 -0.36 16.37
CA SER A 74 2.21 -0.82 15.42
C SER A 74 2.76 -2.21 15.81
N ARG A 75 3.06 -2.41 17.10
CA ARG A 75 3.51 -3.70 17.63
C ARG A 75 2.39 -4.75 17.60
N LEU A 76 1.15 -4.37 17.86
CA LEU A 76 -0.01 -5.27 17.79
C LEU A 76 -0.23 -5.81 16.39
N ILE A 77 -0.13 -4.95 15.36
CA ILE A 77 -0.21 -5.35 13.96
C ILE A 77 0.99 -6.25 13.60
N ALA A 78 2.21 -5.89 14.01
CA ALA A 78 3.39 -6.71 13.73
C ALA A 78 3.27 -8.14 14.29
N ARG A 79 2.71 -8.28 15.50
CA ARG A 79 2.48 -9.59 16.15
C ARG A 79 1.46 -10.49 15.44
N GLN A 80 0.69 -9.97 14.48
CA GLN A 80 -0.14 -10.82 13.62
C GLN A 80 0.70 -11.65 12.62
N GLY A 81 2.01 -11.38 12.52
CA GLY A 81 2.93 -12.06 11.62
C GLY A 81 2.86 -11.60 10.17
N TRP A 82 2.03 -10.61 9.87
CA TRP A 82 1.83 -10.07 8.52
C TRP A 82 3.08 -9.40 7.92
N LEU A 83 4.07 -9.02 8.75
CA LEU A 83 5.36 -8.56 8.23
C LEU A 83 6.14 -9.69 7.53
N GLY A 84 5.89 -10.95 7.90
CA GLY A 84 6.46 -12.15 7.27
C GLY A 84 5.72 -12.63 6.02
N VAL A 85 4.77 -11.87 5.45
CA VAL A 85 3.91 -12.35 4.35
C VAL A 85 4.67 -12.77 3.08
N THR A 86 5.74 -12.06 2.72
CA THR A 86 6.63 -12.38 1.58
C THR A 86 7.87 -13.18 1.99
N VAL A 87 8.00 -13.51 3.27
CA VAL A 87 9.14 -14.26 3.81
C VAL A 87 8.90 -15.76 3.60
N ASP A 88 9.94 -16.47 3.19
CA ASP A 88 9.91 -17.92 3.01
C ASP A 88 9.56 -18.63 4.34
N PRO A 89 8.66 -19.64 4.34
CA PRO A 89 8.31 -20.39 5.53
C PRO A 89 9.49 -21.00 6.30
N ARG A 90 10.62 -21.28 5.65
CA ARG A 90 11.84 -21.76 6.31
C ARG A 90 12.43 -20.77 7.31
N TYR A 91 12.06 -19.49 7.20
CA TYR A 91 12.42 -18.42 8.12
C TYR A 91 11.25 -17.96 9.00
N GLY A 92 10.19 -18.76 9.10
CA GLY A 92 8.99 -18.44 9.88
C GLY A 92 7.99 -17.53 9.18
N GLY A 93 8.18 -17.21 7.89
CA GLY A 93 7.27 -16.40 7.10
C GLY A 93 6.03 -17.15 6.60
N MET A 94 5.12 -16.43 5.95
CA MET A 94 3.87 -17.01 5.42
C MET A 94 4.01 -17.54 3.98
N GLY A 95 4.96 -17.02 3.20
CA GLY A 95 5.16 -17.41 1.80
C GLY A 95 3.94 -17.17 0.91
N LEU A 96 3.16 -16.11 1.15
CA LEU A 96 1.92 -15.79 0.43
C LEU A 96 2.08 -14.69 -0.64
N GLY A 97 3.31 -14.24 -0.89
CA GLY A 97 3.61 -13.32 -1.99
C GLY A 97 3.15 -11.87 -1.79
N HIS A 98 3.40 -11.09 -2.84
CA HIS A 98 3.14 -9.68 -2.96
C HIS A 98 1.65 -9.35 -3.13
N LEU A 99 0.83 -10.26 -3.67
CA LEU A 99 -0.62 -10.06 -3.72
C LEU A 99 -1.24 -10.11 -2.32
N ALA A 100 -0.85 -11.08 -1.48
CA ALA A 100 -1.24 -11.12 -0.07
C ALA A 100 -0.76 -9.89 0.70
N LYS A 101 0.48 -9.46 0.48
CA LYS A 101 1.01 -8.19 1.01
C LYS A 101 0.14 -6.98 0.62
N THR A 102 -0.26 -6.90 -0.65
CA THR A 102 -1.13 -5.84 -1.17
C THR A 102 -2.48 -5.83 -0.45
N ILE A 103 -3.07 -7.00 -0.20
CA ILE A 103 -4.34 -7.15 0.53
C ILE A 103 -4.22 -6.65 1.97
N ILE A 104 -3.16 -7.05 2.69
CA ILE A 104 -2.93 -6.62 4.08
C ILE A 104 -2.88 -5.10 4.16
N ILE A 105 -2.08 -4.47 3.28
CA ILE A 105 -1.91 -3.02 3.28
C ILE A 105 -3.21 -2.32 2.87
N GLU A 106 -3.93 -2.79 1.84
CA GLU A 106 -5.20 -2.20 1.40
C GLU A 106 -6.25 -2.21 2.53
N GLU A 107 -6.46 -3.36 3.18
CA GLU A 107 -7.51 -3.50 4.20
C GLU A 107 -7.20 -2.68 5.46
N LEU A 108 -5.93 -2.55 5.86
CA LEU A 108 -5.52 -1.65 6.94
C LEU A 108 -5.69 -0.18 6.54
N SER A 109 -5.23 0.21 5.35
CA SER A 109 -5.32 1.58 4.85
C SER A 109 -6.74 2.07 4.64
N ARG A 110 -7.71 1.17 4.43
CA ARG A 110 -9.13 1.51 4.37
C ARG A 110 -9.64 2.07 5.70
N VAL A 111 -9.10 1.60 6.82
CA VAL A 111 -9.49 2.07 8.16
C VAL A 111 -8.58 3.20 8.64
N SER A 112 -7.26 3.03 8.47
CA SER A 112 -6.24 4.01 8.83
C SER A 112 -5.10 3.98 7.82
N GLY A 113 -4.97 5.04 7.03
CA GLY A 113 -3.83 5.22 6.12
C GLY A 113 -2.49 5.10 6.84
N ALA A 114 -2.42 5.59 8.09
CA ALA A 114 -1.24 5.50 8.94
C ALA A 114 -0.82 4.05 9.22
N MET A 115 -1.76 3.15 9.51
CA MET A 115 -1.42 1.75 9.84
C MET A 115 -1.07 0.93 8.60
N GLY A 116 -1.68 1.22 7.45
CA GLY A 116 -1.17 0.67 6.18
C GLY A 116 0.21 1.23 5.80
N ALA A 117 0.46 2.52 6.06
CA ALA A 117 1.78 3.15 5.87
C ALA A 117 2.86 2.57 6.80
N MET A 118 2.46 2.15 8.00
CA MET A 118 3.33 1.44 8.94
C MET A 118 3.72 0.06 8.40
N VAL A 119 2.75 -0.76 7.96
CA VAL A 119 3.07 -2.10 7.40
C VAL A 119 3.92 -1.97 6.14
N GLN A 120 3.60 -1.03 5.23
CA GLN A 120 4.40 -0.89 4.01
C GLN A 120 5.85 -0.48 4.28
N ALA A 121 6.09 0.36 5.29
CA ALA A 121 7.43 0.82 5.63
C ALA A 121 8.29 -0.35 6.11
N SER A 122 7.70 -1.27 6.89
CA SER A 122 8.41 -2.47 7.30
C SER A 122 8.57 -3.50 6.18
N GLN A 123 7.62 -3.61 5.26
CA GLN A 123 7.78 -4.43 4.07
C GLN A 123 8.95 -3.98 3.18
N LEU A 124 9.27 -2.68 3.14
CA LEU A 124 10.48 -2.18 2.48
C LEU A 124 11.78 -2.66 3.17
N GLY A 125 11.78 -2.76 4.50
CA GLY A 125 12.89 -3.32 5.27
C GLY A 125 13.04 -4.83 5.05
N VAL A 126 11.93 -5.57 4.99
CA VAL A 126 11.90 -7.01 4.67
C VAL A 126 12.56 -7.28 3.32
N ALA A 127 12.21 -6.51 2.30
CA ALA A 127 12.70 -6.67 0.93
C ALA A 127 14.22 -6.76 0.85
N LYS A 128 14.90 -5.91 1.62
CA LYS A 128 16.36 -5.83 1.67
C LYS A 128 16.98 -7.14 2.13
N ILE A 129 16.48 -7.68 3.24
CA ILE A 129 17.00 -8.91 3.83
C ILE A 129 16.67 -10.11 2.92
N VAL A 130 15.44 -10.17 2.38
CA VAL A 130 15.04 -11.23 1.45
C VAL A 130 15.92 -11.24 0.19
N HIS A 131 16.15 -10.08 -0.41
CA HIS A 131 16.86 -9.97 -1.68
C HIS A 131 18.38 -10.04 -1.56
N PHE A 132 18.96 -9.33 -0.59
CA PHE A 132 20.41 -9.12 -0.48
C PHE A 132 21.02 -9.71 0.79
N GLY A 133 20.21 -10.18 1.73
CA GLY A 133 20.73 -10.86 2.92
C GLY A 133 21.41 -12.17 2.56
N ASP A 134 22.57 -12.41 3.17
CA ASP A 134 23.16 -13.75 3.20
C ASP A 134 22.35 -14.70 4.12
N GLU A 135 22.77 -15.96 4.20
CA GLU A 135 22.04 -16.95 5.00
C GLU A 135 22.07 -16.64 6.50
N GLU A 136 23.19 -16.14 7.03
CA GLU A 136 23.33 -15.80 8.45
C GLU A 136 22.39 -14.64 8.82
N GLN A 137 22.38 -13.58 8.02
CA GLN A 137 21.49 -12.44 8.18
C GLN A 137 20.02 -12.85 8.08
N LYS A 138 19.68 -13.73 7.14
CA LYS A 138 18.31 -14.23 7.00
C LYS A 138 17.86 -15.05 8.19
N GLN A 139 18.68 -16.00 8.65
CA GLN A 139 18.39 -16.81 9.85
C GLN A 139 18.29 -15.95 11.11
N ARG A 140 19.10 -14.90 11.22
CA ARG A 140 19.05 -13.98 12.35
C ARG A 140 17.79 -13.11 12.35
N TRP A 141 17.48 -12.47 11.23
CA TRP A 141 16.52 -11.37 11.22
C TRP A 141 15.11 -11.77 10.76
N LEU A 142 14.97 -12.59 9.71
CA LEU A 142 13.66 -12.90 9.15
C LEU A 142 12.69 -13.60 10.12
N PRO A 143 13.13 -14.49 11.03
CA PRO A 143 12.24 -15.03 12.06
C PRO A 143 11.68 -13.95 13.00
N GLN A 144 12.52 -13.01 13.43
CA GLN A 144 12.12 -11.91 14.31
C GLN A 144 11.17 -10.93 13.60
N VAL A 145 11.31 -10.77 12.28
CA VAL A 145 10.35 -9.97 11.51
C VAL A 145 9.02 -10.72 11.37
N SER A 146 9.07 -12.03 11.14
CA SER A 146 7.88 -12.85 10.90
C SER A 146 7.03 -13.06 12.16
N ASP A 147 7.61 -13.01 13.35
CA ASP A 147 6.87 -13.04 14.63
C ASP A 147 6.57 -11.64 15.21
N GLY A 148 6.98 -10.57 14.52
CA GLY A 148 6.69 -9.18 14.88
C GLY A 148 7.59 -8.58 15.97
N ARG A 149 8.64 -9.27 16.40
CA ARG A 149 9.64 -8.72 17.34
C ARG A 149 10.54 -7.65 16.72
N CYS A 150 10.74 -7.70 15.41
CA CYS A 150 11.56 -6.73 14.68
C CYS A 150 10.74 -6.03 13.59
N LEU A 151 10.67 -4.70 13.64
CA LEU A 151 10.13 -3.85 12.57
C LEU A 151 11.31 -3.28 11.78
N PRO A 152 11.68 -3.88 10.63
CA PRO A 152 12.77 -3.36 9.83
C PRO A 152 12.33 -2.09 9.08
N THR A 153 13.25 -1.23 8.66
CA THR A 153 12.95 -0.06 7.82
C THR A 153 13.97 0.14 6.70
N ILE A 154 13.77 1.17 5.87
CA ILE A 154 14.72 1.61 4.84
C ILE A 154 15.05 3.09 5.04
N ALA A 155 16.35 3.43 5.00
CA ALA A 155 16.83 4.79 5.07
C ALA A 155 17.80 5.07 3.91
N VAL A 156 17.36 5.92 2.97
CA VAL A 156 18.12 6.26 1.74
C VAL A 156 18.22 7.77 1.58
N THR A 157 17.09 8.46 1.68
CA THR A 157 16.95 9.90 1.44
C THR A 157 17.71 10.73 2.48
N GLU A 158 18.35 11.78 1.99
CA GLU A 158 19.02 12.81 2.78
C GLU A 158 18.40 14.18 2.49
N PRO A 159 18.61 15.19 3.35
CA PRO A 159 18.07 16.54 3.11
C PRO A 159 18.40 17.09 1.72
N GLU A 160 19.62 16.86 1.25
CA GLU A 160 20.12 17.36 -0.03
C GLU A 160 20.00 16.33 -1.17
N ALA A 161 19.56 15.08 -0.88
CA ALA A 161 19.52 14.00 -1.86
C ALA A 161 18.27 13.10 -1.70
N GLY A 162 17.25 13.39 -2.52
CA GLY A 162 16.04 12.57 -2.67
C GLY A 162 16.05 11.75 -3.96
N GLY A 163 15.52 12.33 -5.05
CA GLY A 163 15.43 11.66 -6.35
C GLY A 163 16.78 11.33 -7.00
N HIS A 164 17.86 11.98 -6.56
CA HIS A 164 19.23 11.70 -6.99
C HIS A 164 20.02 10.97 -5.90
N VAL A 165 19.80 9.66 -5.78
CA VAL A 165 20.41 8.80 -4.74
C VAL A 165 21.94 8.83 -4.77
N LEU A 166 22.55 8.94 -5.96
CA LEU A 166 24.00 9.00 -6.10
C LEU A 166 24.64 10.26 -5.51
N GLY A 167 23.85 11.31 -5.22
CA GLY A 167 24.33 12.56 -4.64
C GLY A 167 24.45 12.56 -3.12
N MET A 168 24.15 11.43 -2.46
CA MET A 168 24.16 11.34 -1.01
C MET A 168 25.56 11.59 -0.40
N ALA A 169 25.59 12.19 0.78
CA ALA A 169 26.78 12.63 1.49
C ALA A 169 27.11 11.79 2.73
N ALA A 170 26.12 11.12 3.35
CA ALA A 170 26.40 10.28 4.51
C ALA A 170 27.36 9.14 4.15
N THR A 171 28.30 8.85 5.05
CA THR A 171 29.43 7.94 4.81
C THR A 171 29.41 6.73 5.72
N ALA A 172 30.13 5.68 5.31
CA ALA A 172 30.58 4.60 6.17
C ALA A 172 32.05 4.29 5.87
N GLU A 173 32.87 4.24 6.91
CA GLU A 173 34.28 3.88 6.80
C GLU A 173 34.56 2.59 7.56
N ARG A 174 35.33 1.67 6.97
CA ARG A 174 35.66 0.41 7.61
C ARG A 174 36.77 0.62 8.66
N VAL A 175 36.51 0.25 9.90
CA VAL A 175 37.44 0.31 11.03
C VAL A 175 37.50 -1.07 11.68
N GLY A 176 38.50 -1.88 11.31
CA GLY A 176 38.64 -3.25 11.81
C GLY A 176 37.49 -4.17 11.34
N ASP A 177 36.76 -4.73 12.30
CA ASP A 177 35.60 -5.60 12.12
C ASP A 177 34.26 -4.83 12.14
N GLU A 178 34.30 -3.51 12.10
CA GLU A 178 33.13 -2.62 12.06
C GLU A 178 33.20 -1.60 10.93
N TYR A 179 32.06 -0.97 10.66
CA TYR A 179 31.95 0.27 9.90
C TYR A 179 31.50 1.38 10.85
N VAL A 180 32.07 2.58 10.66
CA VAL A 180 31.68 3.80 11.36
C VAL A 180 30.89 4.67 10.40
N LEU A 181 29.61 4.91 10.71
CA LEU A 181 28.67 5.66 9.90
C LEU A 181 28.52 7.09 10.41
N ASN A 182 28.51 8.06 9.49
CA ASN A 182 28.32 9.46 9.80
C ASN A 182 27.34 10.13 8.82
N GLY A 183 26.41 10.91 9.36
CA GLY A 183 25.43 11.69 8.59
C GLY A 183 24.00 11.54 9.10
N ARG A 184 23.03 11.82 8.23
CA ARG A 184 21.60 11.76 8.58
C ARG A 184 20.74 11.30 7.43
N LYS A 185 19.63 10.64 7.73
CA LYS A 185 18.61 10.20 6.78
C LYS A 185 17.26 10.78 7.17
N VAL A 186 16.49 11.25 6.20
CA VAL A 186 15.19 11.92 6.43
C VAL A 186 14.05 11.19 5.75
N PHE A 187 12.83 11.46 6.21
CA PHE A 187 11.59 10.84 5.73
C PHE A 187 11.60 9.31 5.85
N VAL A 188 12.24 8.79 6.91
CA VAL A 188 12.35 7.36 7.16
C VAL A 188 11.06 6.85 7.79
N GLY A 189 10.25 6.15 6.99
CA GLY A 189 9.05 5.48 7.49
C GLY A 189 9.37 4.49 8.62
N ASN A 190 8.53 4.46 9.65
CA ASN A 190 8.74 3.71 10.89
C ASN A 190 10.00 4.10 11.68
N SER A 191 10.55 5.30 11.51
CA SER A 191 11.76 5.73 12.24
C SER A 191 11.66 5.56 13.75
N HIS A 192 10.51 5.86 14.36
CA HIS A 192 10.33 5.87 15.82
C HIS A 192 9.79 4.55 16.38
N VAL A 193 9.50 3.57 15.52
CA VAL A 193 9.07 2.22 15.94
C VAL A 193 9.95 1.10 15.41
N GLY A 194 10.86 1.42 14.49
CA GLY A 194 11.73 0.45 13.84
C GLY A 194 12.87 -0.01 14.73
N ASP A 195 13.23 -1.27 14.58
CA ASP A 195 14.29 -1.92 15.37
C ASP A 195 15.58 -2.11 14.56
N LEU A 196 15.44 -2.21 13.24
CA LEU A 196 16.53 -2.52 12.31
C LEU A 196 16.40 -1.69 11.03
N HIS A 197 17.31 -0.75 10.83
CA HIS A 197 17.28 0.18 9.72
C HIS A 197 18.20 -0.29 8.59
N GLY A 198 17.65 -0.54 7.41
CA GLY A 198 18.45 -0.73 6.21
C GLY A 198 18.96 0.61 5.70
N VAL A 199 20.20 0.98 6.02
CA VAL A 199 20.79 2.29 5.75
C VAL A 199 21.70 2.22 4.53
N VAL A 200 21.49 3.10 3.53
CA VAL A 200 22.36 3.22 2.36
C VAL A 200 23.23 4.47 2.50
N VAL A 201 24.56 4.29 2.44
CA VAL A 201 25.56 5.36 2.63
C VAL A 201 26.74 5.15 1.68
N ARG A 202 27.58 6.17 1.58
CA ARG A 202 28.77 6.18 0.73
C ARG A 202 29.93 5.47 1.42
N THR A 203 30.51 4.46 0.78
CA THR A 203 31.79 3.82 1.18
C THR A 203 32.92 4.11 0.19
N GLY A 204 32.62 4.70 -0.98
CA GLY A 204 33.62 4.99 -2.00
C GLY A 204 33.19 6.00 -3.06
N PRO A 205 34.01 6.22 -4.10
CA PRO A 205 33.72 7.17 -5.17
C PRO A 205 32.78 6.59 -6.24
N GLY A 206 32.09 7.49 -6.95
CA GLY A 206 31.33 7.16 -8.16
C GLY A 206 30.06 6.34 -7.92
N SER A 207 29.57 5.70 -8.99
CA SER A 207 28.28 4.99 -9.01
C SER A 207 28.27 3.67 -8.22
N ARG A 208 29.44 3.06 -8.00
CA ARG A 208 29.65 1.89 -7.13
C ARG A 208 30.12 2.28 -5.72
N GLY A 209 30.03 3.57 -5.39
CA GLY A 209 30.48 4.10 -4.11
C GLY A 209 29.47 4.00 -2.98
N LEU A 210 28.32 3.34 -3.20
CA LEU A 210 27.26 3.22 -2.21
C LEU A 210 27.15 1.79 -1.69
N SER A 211 27.02 1.63 -0.38
CA SER A 211 26.82 0.34 0.28
C SER A 211 25.60 0.40 1.19
N ALA A 212 25.06 -0.76 1.55
CA ALA A 212 23.90 -0.88 2.42
C ALA A 212 24.25 -1.63 3.71
N PHE A 213 23.69 -1.21 4.83
CA PHE A 213 23.94 -1.80 6.15
C PHE A 213 22.63 -2.04 6.88
N LEU A 214 22.60 -3.09 7.71
CA LEU A 214 21.55 -3.32 8.70
C LEU A 214 21.99 -2.66 10.02
N VAL A 215 21.42 -1.50 10.36
CA VAL A 215 21.78 -0.73 11.56
C VAL A 215 20.71 -0.93 12.62
N GLU A 216 21.08 -1.56 13.74
CA GLU A 216 20.18 -1.75 14.88
C GLU A 216 19.87 -0.40 15.54
N ALA A 217 18.63 -0.19 15.99
CA ALA A 217 18.23 1.06 16.66
C ALA A 217 18.96 1.30 18.00
N THR A 218 19.67 0.30 18.51
CA THR A 218 20.51 0.37 19.71
C THR A 218 22.00 0.52 19.40
N ALA A 219 22.38 0.67 18.13
CA ALA A 219 23.79 0.80 17.75
C ALA A 219 24.42 2.04 18.42
N PRO A 220 25.63 1.95 19.00
CA PRO A 220 26.32 3.11 19.55
C PRO A 220 26.52 4.18 18.47
N GLY A 221 26.15 5.43 18.76
CA GLY A 221 26.22 6.56 17.80
C GLY A 221 25.00 6.72 16.89
N PHE A 222 23.99 5.84 17.00
CA PHE A 222 22.68 6.04 16.39
C PHE A 222 21.76 6.86 17.30
N SER A 223 21.01 7.80 16.73
CA SER A 223 19.92 8.48 17.43
C SER A 223 18.79 8.91 16.49
N LEU A 224 17.64 9.25 17.07
CA LEU A 224 16.48 9.76 16.35
C LEU A 224 16.31 11.26 16.62
N ALA A 225 15.98 12.02 15.58
CA ALA A 225 15.43 13.34 15.81
C ALA A 225 14.05 13.25 16.50
N PRO A 226 13.64 14.26 17.28
CA PRO A 226 12.29 14.31 17.86
C PRO A 226 11.22 14.17 16.77
N HIS A 227 10.19 13.35 17.05
CA HIS A 227 9.06 13.18 16.14
C HIS A 227 8.37 14.52 15.87
N ARG A 228 8.00 14.74 14.59
CA ARG A 228 7.21 15.90 14.17
C ARG A 228 6.00 15.39 13.38
N PRO A 229 4.78 15.83 13.73
CA PRO A 229 3.59 15.41 13.01
C PRO A 229 3.57 15.94 11.57
N ALA A 230 3.08 15.11 10.66
CA ALA A 230 2.78 15.52 9.28
C ALA A 230 1.39 16.14 9.16
N MET A 231 1.09 16.58 7.94
CA MET A 231 -0.26 16.91 7.49
C MET A 231 -1.26 15.77 7.74
N GLY A 232 -0.94 14.53 7.37
CA GLY A 232 -1.79 13.35 7.56
C GLY A 232 -0.99 12.14 8.04
N LEU A 233 -1.64 10.98 8.09
CA LEU A 233 -1.11 9.72 8.61
C LEU A 233 -0.74 9.81 10.09
N HIS A 234 -1.57 10.46 10.91
CA HIS A 234 -1.32 10.51 12.36
C HIS A 234 -1.37 9.10 12.94
N GLY A 235 -0.42 8.78 13.82
CA GLY A 235 -0.11 7.41 14.26
C GLY A 235 1.10 6.78 13.57
N PHE A 236 1.53 7.27 12.40
CA PHE A 236 2.70 6.80 11.66
C PHE A 236 3.92 7.73 11.83
N SER A 237 5.13 7.16 11.83
CA SER A 237 6.39 7.92 11.89
C SER A 237 7.10 7.95 10.54
N PHE A 238 7.65 9.11 10.17
CA PHE A 238 8.44 9.33 8.95
C PHE A 238 9.56 10.35 9.25
N GLY A 239 10.43 10.01 10.20
CA GLY A 239 11.35 10.93 10.84
C GLY A 239 12.76 10.95 10.27
N GLU A 240 13.68 11.44 11.09
CA GLU A 240 15.11 11.57 10.79
C GLU A 240 15.93 10.63 11.68
N LEU A 241 16.83 9.87 11.03
CA LEU A 241 17.85 9.05 11.68
C LEU A 241 19.18 9.81 11.64
N ILE A 242 19.89 9.82 12.75
CA ILE A 242 21.16 10.52 12.92
C ILE A 242 22.24 9.49 13.26
N PHE A 243 23.38 9.60 12.59
CA PHE A 243 24.55 8.74 12.76
C PHE A 243 25.75 9.64 13.09
N GLU A 244 26.25 9.52 14.33
CA GLU A 244 27.42 10.23 14.84
C GLU A 244 28.41 9.20 15.35
N ASP A 245 29.44 8.93 14.56
CA ASP A 245 30.38 7.82 14.77
C ASP A 245 29.67 6.50 15.08
N CYS A 246 28.59 6.24 14.33
CA CYS A 246 27.72 5.10 14.56
C CYS A 246 28.41 3.79 14.20
N ARG A 247 28.62 2.91 15.18
CA ARG A 247 29.38 1.66 15.01
C ARG A 247 28.48 0.52 14.59
N VAL A 248 28.79 -0.11 13.46
CA VAL A 248 28.00 -1.18 12.84
C VAL A 248 28.92 -2.37 12.55
N PRO A 249 28.60 -3.59 13.02
CA PRO A 249 29.42 -4.77 12.71
C PRO A 249 29.58 -4.99 11.20
N ALA A 250 30.76 -5.45 10.75
CA ALA A 250 31.00 -5.74 9.34
C ALA A 250 30.05 -6.80 8.77
N GLY A 251 29.61 -7.75 9.60
CA GLY A 251 28.58 -8.75 9.24
C GLY A 251 27.19 -8.16 8.98
N ASN A 252 26.96 -6.88 9.28
CA ASN A 252 25.72 -6.18 8.97
C ASN A 252 25.78 -5.46 7.60
N LEU A 253 26.89 -5.55 6.86
CA LEU A 253 26.94 -5.17 5.44
C LEU A 253 25.95 -6.04 4.65
N LEU A 254 25.03 -5.42 3.95
CA LEU A 254 23.98 -6.09 3.20
C LEU A 254 24.36 -6.17 1.72
N GLY A 255 24.53 -7.40 1.21
CA GLY A 255 25.16 -7.63 -0.08
C GLY A 255 26.67 -7.40 -0.01
N ALA A 256 27.28 -7.05 -1.15
CA ALA A 256 28.69 -6.65 -1.19
C ALA A 256 28.84 -5.12 -1.06
N GLU A 257 30.06 -4.70 -0.72
CA GLU A 257 30.41 -3.28 -0.80
C GLU A 257 30.22 -2.78 -2.24
N GLY A 258 29.49 -1.66 -2.41
CA GLY A 258 29.11 -1.13 -3.70
C GLY A 258 27.71 -1.52 -4.20
N ASP A 259 27.00 -2.43 -3.53
CA ASP A 259 25.64 -2.87 -3.90
C ASP A 259 24.54 -1.92 -3.42
N GLY A 260 24.86 -0.83 -2.72
CA GLY A 260 23.89 0.06 -2.07
C GLY A 260 22.86 0.66 -3.03
N LEU A 261 23.26 0.96 -4.28
CA LEU A 261 22.34 1.44 -5.30
C LEU A 261 21.32 0.36 -5.72
N ALA A 262 21.79 -0.89 -5.88
CA ALA A 262 20.93 -2.02 -6.23
C ALA A 262 19.93 -2.31 -5.10
N VAL A 263 20.39 -2.27 -3.84
CA VAL A 263 19.53 -2.41 -2.66
C VAL A 263 18.46 -1.33 -2.62
N ALA A 264 18.83 -0.06 -2.86
CA ALA A 264 17.89 1.06 -2.85
C ALA A 264 16.83 0.94 -3.96
N TYR A 265 17.25 0.71 -5.20
CA TYR A 265 16.34 0.71 -6.35
C TYR A 265 15.46 -0.52 -6.44
N SER A 266 15.99 -1.72 -6.21
CA SER A 266 15.17 -2.94 -6.18
C SER A 266 14.07 -2.85 -5.12
N SER A 267 14.38 -2.40 -3.91
CA SER A 267 13.40 -2.23 -2.82
C SER A 267 12.34 -1.19 -3.19
N SER A 268 12.75 -0.06 -3.78
CA SER A 268 11.81 0.98 -4.23
C SER A 268 10.87 0.48 -5.33
N VAL A 269 11.39 -0.29 -6.30
CA VAL A 269 10.61 -0.79 -7.45
C VAL A 269 9.68 -1.93 -7.05
N LEU A 270 10.19 -2.96 -6.40
CA LEU A 270 9.48 -4.23 -6.17
C LEU A 270 8.65 -4.23 -4.89
N TYR A 271 8.94 -3.33 -3.95
CA TYR A 271 8.18 -3.17 -2.71
C TYR A 271 7.59 -1.77 -2.59
N GLY A 272 8.39 -0.72 -2.69
CA GLY A 272 7.93 0.66 -2.47
C GLY A 272 6.73 1.04 -3.33
N ARG A 273 6.84 0.89 -4.65
CA ARG A 273 5.75 1.20 -5.58
C ARG A 273 4.47 0.38 -5.33
N PRO A 274 4.48 -0.97 -5.35
CA PRO A 274 3.26 -1.73 -5.10
C PRO A 274 2.70 -1.53 -3.68
N ASN A 275 3.56 -1.29 -2.68
CA ASN A 275 3.05 -1.03 -1.34
C ASN A 275 2.33 0.33 -1.26
N LEU A 276 2.88 1.39 -1.85
CA LEU A 276 2.23 2.71 -1.89
C LEU A 276 0.97 2.69 -2.76
N THR A 277 0.96 1.89 -3.82
CA THR A 277 -0.26 1.55 -4.57
C THR A 277 -1.33 0.98 -3.64
N ALA A 278 -0.98 0.02 -2.78
CA ALA A 278 -1.91 -0.60 -1.84
C ALA A 278 -2.41 0.38 -0.76
N VAL A 279 -1.52 1.24 -0.22
CA VAL A 279 -1.92 2.28 0.74
C VAL A 279 -2.92 3.24 0.08
N SER A 280 -2.59 3.70 -1.13
CA SER A 280 -3.47 4.56 -1.93
C SER A 280 -4.80 3.92 -2.22
N LEU A 281 -4.81 2.63 -2.57
CA LEU A 281 -6.04 1.90 -2.89
C LEU A 281 -6.96 1.79 -1.66
N GLY A 282 -6.40 1.53 -0.48
CA GLY A 282 -7.17 1.48 0.76
C GLY A 282 -7.81 2.84 1.10
N ILE A 283 -7.02 3.92 1.06
CA ILE A 283 -7.53 5.28 1.29
C ILE A 283 -8.58 5.66 0.24
N HIS A 284 -8.31 5.40 -1.05
CA HIS A 284 -9.24 5.67 -2.14
C HIS A 284 -10.57 4.92 -1.93
N ARG A 285 -10.51 3.64 -1.56
CA ARG A 285 -11.69 2.86 -1.22
C ARG A 285 -12.49 3.49 -0.08
N ALA A 286 -11.83 3.91 0.99
CA ALA A 286 -12.48 4.57 2.12
C ALA A 286 -13.15 5.88 1.72
N ILE A 287 -12.51 6.69 0.86
CA ILE A 287 -13.08 7.93 0.31
C ILE A 287 -14.39 7.62 -0.43
N VAL A 288 -14.39 6.60 -1.31
CA VAL A 288 -15.59 6.22 -2.07
C VAL A 288 -16.69 5.71 -1.14
N GLU A 289 -16.36 4.81 -0.19
CA GLU A 289 -17.31 4.25 0.78
C GLU A 289 -17.98 5.38 1.60
N GLN A 290 -17.19 6.30 2.17
CA GLN A 290 -17.68 7.44 2.95
C GLN A 290 -18.53 8.40 2.10
N THR A 291 -18.13 8.65 0.85
CA THR A 291 -18.86 9.56 -0.04
C THR A 291 -20.21 8.99 -0.47
N VAL A 292 -20.24 7.69 -0.79
CA VAL A 292 -21.49 7.00 -1.16
C VAL A 292 -22.46 6.97 0.02
N GLU A 293 -21.98 6.66 1.23
CA GLU A 293 -22.79 6.67 2.45
C GLU A 293 -23.35 8.07 2.75
N PHE A 294 -22.51 9.10 2.67
CA PHE A 294 -22.93 10.49 2.85
C PHE A 294 -23.99 10.89 1.83
N ALA A 295 -23.77 10.58 0.55
CA ALA A 295 -24.70 10.94 -0.52
C ALA A 295 -26.06 10.23 -0.38
N GLY A 296 -26.07 8.98 0.09
CA GLY A 296 -27.30 8.21 0.30
C GLY A 296 -28.11 8.67 1.52
N SER A 297 -27.46 9.22 2.54
CA SER A 297 -28.10 9.62 3.80
C SER A 297 -28.50 11.10 3.84
N HIS A 298 -27.70 11.99 3.25
CA HIS A 298 -27.93 13.44 3.34
C HIS A 298 -29.03 13.92 2.40
N GLN A 299 -29.97 14.71 2.95
CA GLN A 299 -31.16 15.19 2.24
C GLN A 299 -30.95 16.62 1.70
N ARG A 300 -31.30 16.84 0.43
CA ARG A 300 -31.49 18.17 -0.19
C ARG A 300 -32.66 18.14 -1.15
N TYR A 301 -33.43 19.24 -1.20
CA TYR A 301 -34.61 19.34 -2.06
C TYR A 301 -35.60 18.17 -1.88
N GLY A 302 -35.76 17.72 -0.62
CA GLY A 302 -36.69 16.64 -0.25
C GLY A 302 -36.27 15.22 -0.64
N LYS A 303 -35.02 15.00 -1.05
CA LYS A 303 -34.50 13.68 -1.43
C LYS A 303 -33.01 13.52 -1.09
N PRO A 304 -32.48 12.28 -1.01
CA PRO A 304 -31.06 12.05 -0.86
C PRO A 304 -30.22 12.76 -1.94
N LEU A 305 -28.98 13.16 -1.60
CA LEU A 305 -28.04 13.70 -2.59
C LEU A 305 -27.80 12.71 -3.74
N SER A 306 -27.78 11.41 -3.43
CA SER A 306 -27.66 10.34 -4.41
C SER A 306 -28.80 10.33 -5.44
N GLU A 307 -29.90 11.06 -5.25
CA GLU A 307 -31.00 11.22 -6.22
C GLU A 307 -30.88 12.47 -7.12
N LEU A 308 -29.81 13.24 -6.97
CA LEU A 308 -29.48 14.36 -7.85
C LEU A 308 -28.64 13.85 -9.04
N PRO A 309 -29.02 14.10 -10.30
CA PRO A 309 -28.30 13.58 -11.47
C PRO A 309 -26.80 13.91 -11.48
N THR A 310 -26.44 15.14 -11.07
CA THR A 310 -25.04 15.58 -10.99
C THR A 310 -24.23 14.83 -9.94
N VAL A 311 -24.84 14.47 -8.80
CA VAL A 311 -24.20 13.66 -7.76
C VAL A 311 -24.10 12.20 -8.21
N LYS A 312 -25.16 11.64 -8.82
CA LYS A 312 -25.14 10.27 -9.37
C LYS A 312 -23.97 10.05 -10.33
N GLN A 313 -23.73 11.01 -11.23
CA GLN A 313 -22.61 10.95 -12.18
C GLN A 313 -21.25 10.93 -11.46
N LYS A 314 -21.07 11.76 -10.42
CA LYS A 314 -19.84 11.76 -9.60
C LYS A 314 -19.64 10.43 -8.86
N LEU A 315 -20.69 9.86 -8.28
CA LEU A 315 -20.61 8.54 -7.64
C LEU A 315 -20.21 7.45 -8.65
N GLY A 316 -20.74 7.50 -9.88
CA GLY A 316 -20.34 6.61 -10.96
C GLY A 316 -18.86 6.77 -11.37
N GLN A 317 -18.37 8.01 -11.45
CA GLN A 317 -16.96 8.30 -11.72
C GLN A 317 -16.05 7.72 -10.63
N LEU A 318 -16.36 8.00 -9.36
CA LEU A 318 -15.63 7.48 -8.20
C LEU A 318 -15.52 5.94 -8.24
N GLN A 319 -16.66 5.28 -8.48
CA GLN A 319 -16.70 3.82 -8.56
C GLN A 319 -15.85 3.28 -9.72
N SER A 320 -15.91 3.91 -10.90
CA SER A 320 -15.11 3.52 -12.06
C SER A 320 -13.61 3.68 -11.79
N GLN A 321 -13.20 4.80 -11.19
CA GLN A 321 -11.80 5.06 -10.82
C GLN A 321 -11.29 4.01 -9.84
N LEU A 322 -12.07 3.68 -8.79
CA LEU A 322 -11.70 2.66 -7.81
C LEU A 322 -11.56 1.26 -8.42
N MET A 323 -12.47 0.87 -9.33
CA MET A 323 -12.39 -0.43 -10.02
C MET A 323 -11.13 -0.54 -10.87
N THR A 324 -10.80 0.50 -11.63
CA THR A 324 -9.60 0.56 -12.47
C THR A 324 -8.32 0.56 -11.65
N ALA A 325 -8.28 1.35 -10.57
CA ALA A 325 -7.16 1.41 -9.64
C ALA A 325 -6.87 0.04 -8.99
N ARG A 326 -7.92 -0.66 -8.52
CA ARG A 326 -7.81 -2.02 -7.97
C ARG A 326 -7.29 -3.01 -8.99
N LEU A 327 -7.83 -3.00 -10.22
CA LEU A 327 -7.41 -3.92 -11.28
C LEU A 327 -5.91 -3.78 -11.55
N ALA A 328 -5.42 -2.54 -11.70
CA ALA A 328 -4.00 -2.28 -11.96
C ALA A 328 -3.10 -2.72 -10.80
N ALA A 329 -3.51 -2.46 -9.55
CA ALA A 329 -2.76 -2.85 -8.37
C ALA A 329 -2.60 -4.38 -8.26
N TYR A 330 -3.71 -5.10 -8.39
CA TYR A 330 -3.75 -6.56 -8.23
C TYR A 330 -3.07 -7.27 -9.39
N HIS A 331 -3.24 -6.77 -10.62
CA HIS A 331 -2.55 -7.29 -11.80
C HIS A 331 -1.03 -7.18 -11.65
N ALA A 332 -0.51 -6.01 -11.28
CA ALA A 332 0.93 -5.81 -11.13
C ALA A 332 1.53 -6.69 -10.01
N ALA A 333 0.84 -6.81 -8.87
CA ALA A 333 1.27 -7.70 -7.79
C ALA A 333 1.23 -9.18 -8.18
N HIS A 334 0.21 -9.60 -8.94
CA HIS A 334 0.09 -10.97 -9.43
C HIS A 334 1.22 -11.33 -10.42
N LEU A 335 1.57 -10.45 -11.35
CA LEU A 335 2.71 -10.66 -12.25
C LEU A 335 4.03 -10.76 -11.48
N LEU A 336 4.17 -9.93 -10.44
CA LEU A 336 5.34 -9.94 -9.58
C LEU A 336 5.51 -11.28 -8.85
N ASP A 337 4.42 -11.86 -8.33
CA ASP A 337 4.42 -13.18 -7.68
C ASP A 337 4.77 -14.34 -8.62
N GLN A 338 4.50 -14.18 -9.91
CA GLN A 338 4.91 -15.15 -10.94
C GLN A 338 6.39 -15.01 -11.33
N GLY A 339 7.07 -13.97 -10.84
CA GLY A 339 8.43 -13.62 -11.23
C GLY A 339 8.51 -13.23 -12.70
N LEU A 340 7.46 -12.59 -13.24
CA LEU A 340 7.45 -12.08 -14.61
C LEU A 340 8.07 -10.66 -14.66
N PRO A 341 8.65 -10.27 -15.81
CA PRO A 341 9.03 -8.88 -16.05
C PRO A 341 7.81 -7.96 -15.93
N CYS A 342 7.77 -7.07 -14.92
CA CYS A 342 6.59 -6.28 -14.60
C CYS A 342 6.89 -4.90 -13.95
N ASP A 343 8.12 -4.38 -14.04
CA ASP A 343 8.45 -3.08 -13.42
C ASP A 343 7.55 -1.95 -13.95
N ALA A 344 7.23 -1.96 -15.24
CA ALA A 344 6.37 -0.95 -15.88
C ALA A 344 4.95 -0.97 -15.30
N GLU A 345 4.40 -2.15 -15.04
CA GLU A 345 3.09 -2.36 -14.41
C GLU A 345 3.10 -1.87 -12.96
N LEU A 346 4.18 -2.10 -12.21
CA LEU A 346 4.32 -1.58 -10.84
C LEU A 346 4.40 -0.05 -10.82
N ILE A 347 5.15 0.54 -11.75
CA ILE A 347 5.28 1.99 -11.95
C ILE A 347 3.91 2.61 -12.32
N SER A 348 3.25 2.01 -13.31
CA SER A 348 1.94 2.44 -13.79
C SER A 348 0.86 2.33 -12.71
N ALA A 349 0.84 1.22 -11.97
CA ALA A 349 -0.10 1.01 -10.87
C ALA A 349 0.05 2.08 -9.78
N LYS A 350 1.29 2.43 -9.40
CA LYS A 350 1.55 3.51 -8.41
C LYS A 350 1.03 4.85 -8.91
N LEU A 351 1.39 5.22 -10.15
CA LEU A 351 0.95 6.47 -10.76
C LEU A 351 -0.58 6.56 -10.78
N LEU A 352 -1.23 5.55 -11.36
CA LEU A 352 -2.67 5.51 -11.53
C LEU A 352 -3.43 5.53 -10.20
N ASN A 353 -3.00 4.75 -9.20
CA ASN A 353 -3.72 4.67 -7.93
C ASN A 353 -3.63 5.99 -7.15
N VAL A 354 -2.46 6.60 -7.09
CA VAL A 354 -2.27 7.89 -6.40
C VAL A 354 -3.09 8.99 -7.07
N GLU A 355 -3.03 9.10 -8.40
CA GLU A 355 -3.78 10.14 -9.13
C GLU A 355 -5.29 9.92 -9.04
N SER A 356 -5.75 8.68 -9.18
CA SER A 356 -7.17 8.35 -9.02
C SER A 356 -7.68 8.63 -7.61
N SER A 357 -6.85 8.39 -6.58
CA SER A 357 -7.19 8.69 -5.18
C SER A 357 -7.31 10.19 -4.94
N LEU A 358 -6.41 11.00 -5.49
CA LEU A 358 -6.44 12.46 -5.37
C LEU A 358 -7.63 13.07 -6.12
N ASP A 359 -7.91 12.60 -7.33
CA ASP A 359 -9.08 13.01 -8.10
C ASP A 359 -10.38 12.63 -7.40
N SER A 360 -10.41 11.45 -6.78
CA SER A 360 -11.55 10.99 -5.98
C SER A 360 -11.72 11.80 -4.71
N ALA A 361 -10.63 12.15 -4.02
CA ALA A 361 -10.64 13.06 -2.88
C ALA A 361 -11.23 14.43 -3.26
N ARG A 362 -10.79 15.01 -4.40
CA ARG A 362 -11.36 16.26 -4.93
C ARG A 362 -12.85 16.13 -5.22
N THR A 363 -13.25 15.05 -5.89
CA THR A 363 -14.66 14.78 -6.23
C THR A 363 -15.52 14.58 -4.98
N ALA A 364 -15.00 13.89 -3.96
CA ALA A 364 -15.64 13.72 -2.66
C ALA A 364 -15.87 15.07 -1.98
N MET A 365 -14.90 15.99 -2.01
CA MET A 365 -15.11 17.36 -1.49
C MET A 365 -16.25 18.10 -2.19
N GLU A 366 -16.39 17.94 -3.50
CA GLU A 366 -17.51 18.56 -4.20
C GLU A 366 -18.87 17.96 -3.81
N VAL A 367 -18.92 16.70 -3.37
CA VAL A 367 -20.15 16.03 -2.88
C VAL A 367 -20.45 16.42 -1.42
N HIS A 368 -19.42 16.40 -0.56
CA HIS A 368 -19.55 16.75 0.87
C HIS A 368 -19.71 18.26 1.10
N ALA A 369 -19.20 19.10 0.20
CA ALA A 369 -19.16 20.55 0.33
C ALA A 369 -18.58 20.97 1.70
N ALA A 370 -19.21 21.91 2.40
CA ALA A 370 -18.75 22.39 3.69
C ALA A 370 -18.63 21.29 4.77
N TYR A 371 -19.38 20.19 4.66
CA TYR A 371 -19.21 19.06 5.58
C TYR A 371 -17.86 18.36 5.43
N GLY A 372 -17.20 18.47 4.27
CA GLY A 372 -15.87 17.89 4.08
C GLY A 372 -14.75 18.66 4.79
N LEU A 373 -15.04 19.85 5.32
CA LEU A 373 -14.10 20.71 6.05
C LEU A 373 -14.15 20.50 7.57
N ASP A 374 -15.06 19.64 8.04
CA ASP A 374 -15.27 19.35 9.44
C ASP A 374 -14.23 18.31 9.92
N PRO A 375 -13.32 18.68 10.85
CA PRO A 375 -12.27 17.77 11.32
C PRO A 375 -12.83 16.57 12.09
N ASP A 376 -14.08 16.61 12.55
CA ASP A 376 -14.73 15.48 13.23
C ASP A 376 -15.24 14.42 12.24
N ARG A 377 -15.16 14.68 10.92
CA ARG A 377 -15.59 13.74 9.88
C ARG A 377 -14.41 13.01 9.26
N THR A 378 -14.56 11.69 9.16
CA THR A 378 -13.57 10.78 8.56
C THR A 378 -13.05 11.25 7.20
N ILE A 379 -13.90 11.87 6.37
CA ILE A 379 -13.53 12.32 5.03
C ILE A 379 -12.39 13.34 5.05
N GLU A 380 -12.37 14.27 6.01
CA GLU A 380 -11.33 15.30 6.12
C GLU A 380 -9.94 14.64 6.30
N ARG A 381 -9.85 13.68 7.22
CA ARG A 381 -8.64 12.90 7.48
C ARG A 381 -8.19 12.14 6.23
N LEU A 382 -9.12 11.43 5.57
CA LEU A 382 -8.79 10.65 4.37
C LEU A 382 -8.19 11.49 3.25
N LEU A 383 -8.61 12.76 3.13
CA LEU A 383 -8.06 13.70 2.15
C LEU A 383 -6.63 14.14 2.50
N ARG A 384 -6.35 14.40 3.78
CA ARG A 384 -4.97 14.66 4.23
C ARG A 384 -4.06 13.46 3.99
N ASP A 385 -4.55 12.26 4.30
CA ASP A 385 -3.83 11.00 4.09
C ASP A 385 -3.55 10.75 2.59
N ALA A 386 -4.54 10.97 1.72
CA ALA A 386 -4.38 10.83 0.27
C ALA A 386 -3.33 11.80 -0.30
N ASN A 387 -3.18 13.00 0.26
CA ASN A 387 -2.13 13.92 -0.17
C ASN A 387 -0.74 13.51 0.34
N HIS A 388 -0.65 12.87 1.51
CA HIS A 388 0.63 12.44 2.08
C HIS A 388 1.34 11.40 1.18
N ILE A 389 0.59 10.49 0.56
CA ILE A 389 1.14 9.38 -0.24
C ILE A 389 1.67 9.79 -1.63
N TYR A 390 1.55 11.06 -2.02
CA TYR A 390 1.95 11.55 -3.34
C TYR A 390 3.45 11.36 -3.63
N SER A 391 4.30 11.80 -2.71
CA SER A 391 5.75 11.92 -2.88
C SER A 391 6.56 10.62 -2.74
N PRO A 392 6.28 9.72 -1.77
CA PRO A 392 7.09 8.53 -1.53
C PRO A 392 7.17 7.57 -2.72
N ALA A 393 8.26 6.79 -2.79
CA ALA A 393 8.59 5.86 -3.88
C ALA A 393 8.65 6.51 -5.28
N GLY A 394 8.89 7.83 -5.33
CA GLY A 394 8.98 8.65 -6.53
C GLY A 394 7.67 9.37 -6.83
N THR A 395 7.73 10.67 -7.07
CA THR A 395 6.59 11.50 -7.49
C THR A 395 5.98 10.99 -8.80
N SER A 396 4.78 11.47 -9.16
CA SER A 396 4.16 11.15 -10.45
C SER A 396 5.09 11.46 -11.63
N ASP A 397 5.90 12.52 -11.55
CA ASP A 397 6.85 12.89 -12.60
C ASP A 397 7.94 11.84 -12.80
N ILE A 398 8.45 11.29 -11.69
CA ILE A 398 9.41 10.17 -11.76
C ILE A 398 8.75 8.93 -12.36
N GLN A 399 7.49 8.64 -12.02
CA GLN A 399 6.80 7.49 -12.63
C GLN A 399 6.63 7.69 -14.14
N ARG A 400 6.19 8.87 -14.59
CA ARG A 400 6.08 9.21 -16.02
C ARG A 400 7.42 9.14 -16.74
N LEU A 401 8.49 9.63 -16.12
CA LEU A 401 9.84 9.54 -16.67
C LEU A 401 10.24 8.07 -16.92
N ARG A 402 10.02 7.18 -15.95
CA ARG A 402 10.33 5.75 -16.11
C ARG A 402 9.44 5.07 -17.15
N LEU A 403 8.16 5.42 -17.22
CA LEU A 403 7.26 4.90 -18.26
C LEU A 403 7.67 5.40 -19.66
N ALA A 404 8.17 6.63 -19.78
CA ALA A 404 8.72 7.14 -21.03
C ALA A 404 9.97 6.34 -21.44
N GLU A 405 10.87 6.02 -20.50
CA GLU A 405 12.02 5.14 -20.76
C GLU A 405 11.57 3.75 -21.23
N VAL A 406 10.51 3.19 -20.67
CA VAL A 406 9.93 1.90 -21.12
C VAL A 406 9.40 2.03 -22.56
N ALA A 407 8.59 3.05 -22.82
CA ALA A 407 8.00 3.28 -24.15
C ALA A 407 9.07 3.52 -25.24
N LEU A 408 10.20 4.11 -24.88
CA LEU A 408 11.34 4.38 -25.77
C LEU A 408 12.36 3.22 -25.83
N GLY A 409 12.16 2.14 -25.06
CA GLY A 409 13.10 1.02 -24.99
C GLY A 409 14.45 1.36 -24.33
N THR A 410 14.51 2.41 -23.51
CA THR A 410 15.72 2.86 -22.81
C THR A 410 15.75 2.49 -21.32
N TYR A 411 14.70 1.87 -20.80
CA TYR A 411 14.64 1.35 -19.44
C TYR A 411 15.60 0.15 -19.27
N ARG A 412 16.63 0.30 -18.42
CA ARG A 412 17.76 -0.66 -18.37
C ARG A 412 17.69 -1.69 -17.24
N ASP A 413 17.05 -1.36 -16.13
CA ASP A 413 17.09 -2.16 -14.91
C ASP A 413 15.74 -2.82 -14.63
N GLN A 414 15.46 -3.95 -15.29
CA GLN A 414 14.26 -4.75 -15.03
C GLN A 414 14.44 -5.59 -13.76
N TRP A 415 14.11 -5.00 -12.61
CA TRP A 415 14.32 -5.61 -11.30
C TRP A 415 13.50 -6.87 -11.09
N SER A 416 12.25 -6.91 -11.56
CA SER A 416 11.41 -8.09 -11.38
C SER A 416 11.92 -9.30 -12.16
N ALA A 417 12.63 -9.08 -13.26
CA ALA A 417 13.33 -10.14 -13.99
C ALA A 417 14.61 -10.57 -13.26
N ARG A 418 15.45 -9.60 -12.84
CA ARG A 418 16.72 -9.86 -12.13
C ARG A 418 16.55 -10.62 -10.82
N LEU A 419 15.44 -10.42 -10.12
CA LEU A 419 15.14 -11.04 -8.83
C LEU A 419 14.02 -12.09 -8.91
N SER A 420 13.67 -12.54 -10.13
CA SER A 420 12.52 -13.44 -10.38
C SER A 420 12.53 -14.70 -9.52
N ASP A 421 13.67 -15.35 -9.31
CA ASP A 421 13.76 -16.55 -8.47
C ASP A 421 13.38 -16.28 -7.01
N LYS A 422 13.84 -15.13 -6.47
CA LYS A 422 13.51 -14.72 -5.10
C LYS A 422 12.04 -14.31 -4.97
N LEU A 423 11.48 -13.72 -6.03
CA LEU A 423 10.06 -13.34 -6.08
C LEU A 423 9.16 -14.57 -6.12
N ARG A 424 9.49 -15.60 -6.90
CA ARG A 424 8.77 -16.88 -6.89
C ARG A 424 8.88 -17.61 -5.55
N ALA A 425 10.02 -17.50 -4.88
CA ALA A 425 10.20 -18.07 -3.54
C ALA A 425 9.28 -17.39 -2.49
N SER A 426 8.88 -16.14 -2.71
CA SER A 426 7.99 -15.42 -1.79
C SER A 426 6.52 -15.90 -1.83
N SER A 427 6.13 -16.67 -2.87
CA SER A 427 4.77 -17.14 -3.12
C SER A 427 4.63 -18.68 -3.09
N VAL A 428 5.56 -19.38 -2.42
CA VAL A 428 5.62 -20.86 -2.35
C VAL A 428 4.38 -21.49 -1.69
N GLY A 429 3.66 -20.76 -0.83
CA GLY A 429 2.46 -21.24 -0.14
C GLY A 429 1.16 -21.16 -0.96
N LEU A 430 1.22 -20.73 -2.23
CA LEU A 430 0.03 -20.51 -3.05
C LEU A 430 -0.08 -21.49 -4.22
N ASP A 431 -1.30 -21.98 -4.44
CA ASP A 431 -1.66 -22.60 -5.71
C ASP A 431 -1.66 -21.53 -6.81
N ARG A 432 -0.99 -21.81 -7.93
CA ARG A 432 -0.87 -20.86 -9.04
C ARG A 432 -2.22 -20.63 -9.70
N VAL A 433 -2.69 -19.37 -9.69
CA VAL A 433 -3.80 -18.94 -10.54
C VAL A 433 -3.25 -18.81 -11.96
N THR A 434 -3.56 -19.78 -12.81
CA THR A 434 -3.28 -19.70 -14.24
C THR A 434 -4.43 -18.96 -14.90
N LEU A 435 -4.19 -17.74 -15.38
CA LEU A 435 -5.09 -17.12 -16.35
C LEU A 435 -4.99 -17.97 -17.62
N VAL A 436 -6.04 -18.74 -17.91
CA VAL A 436 -6.10 -19.51 -19.16
C VAL A 436 -6.10 -18.49 -20.30
N ALA A 437 -4.97 -18.34 -20.98
CA ALA A 437 -4.93 -17.69 -22.27
C ALA A 437 -5.81 -18.54 -23.18
N GLY A 438 -7.02 -18.07 -23.47
CA GLY A 438 -7.83 -18.67 -24.53
C GLY A 438 -7.00 -18.66 -25.80
N GLU A 439 -6.95 -19.80 -26.50
CA GLU A 439 -6.37 -19.87 -27.84
C GLU A 439 -6.94 -18.71 -28.68
N PRO A 440 -6.12 -18.04 -29.51
CA PRO A 440 -6.63 -17.00 -30.39
C PRO A 440 -7.72 -17.62 -31.25
N ALA A 441 -8.97 -17.21 -31.01
CA ALA A 441 -10.06 -17.56 -31.89
C ALA A 441 -9.69 -17.06 -33.28
N ASN A 442 -9.42 -17.98 -34.20
CA ASN A 442 -9.30 -17.70 -35.63
C ASN A 442 -10.64 -17.12 -36.09
N LEU A 443 -10.77 -15.79 -36.01
CA LEU A 443 -11.84 -15.06 -36.67
C LEU A 443 -11.51 -15.08 -38.16
N PRO A 444 -12.35 -15.69 -39.02
CA PRO A 444 -12.13 -15.64 -40.46
C PRO A 444 -12.26 -14.20 -40.92
N ILE A 445 -11.17 -13.62 -41.39
CA ILE A 445 -11.16 -12.33 -42.08
C ILE A 445 -11.84 -12.58 -43.43
N GLY A 446 -13.10 -12.17 -43.54
CA GLY A 446 -13.82 -12.18 -44.81
C GLY A 446 -13.18 -11.20 -45.79
N GLU A 447 -12.64 -11.73 -46.89
CA GLU A 447 -12.25 -10.94 -48.05
C GLU A 447 -13.51 -10.32 -48.69
N HIS A 448 -13.77 -9.04 -48.40
CA HIS A 448 -14.62 -8.24 -49.27
C HIS A 448 -13.76 -7.73 -50.45
N ALA A 449 -13.82 -8.50 -51.53
CA ALA A 449 -13.36 -8.09 -52.85
C ALA A 449 -14.09 -6.80 -53.29
N VAL A 450 -13.29 -5.77 -53.57
CA VAL A 450 -13.72 -4.58 -54.32
C VAL A 450 -13.89 -5.02 -55.78
N ALA A 451 -15.14 -5.18 -56.23
CA ALA A 451 -15.46 -5.32 -57.64
C ALA A 451 -15.77 -3.94 -58.22
N ALA A 452 -14.89 -3.46 -59.09
CA ALA A 452 -15.16 -2.35 -59.99
C ALA A 452 -15.82 -2.89 -61.28
N SER A 453 -17.02 -2.41 -61.61
CA SER A 453 -17.51 -2.23 -62.99
C SER A 453 -19.00 -1.83 -63.00
N HIS A 454 -19.30 -0.53 -63.09
CA HIS A 454 -19.92 0.11 -64.26
C HIS A 454 -20.04 1.62 -64.08
#